data_AF-M1ZUM6-F1
#
_entry.id   AF-M1ZUM6-F1
#
_cell.length_a   1.000
_cell.length_b   1.000
_cell.length_c   1.000
_cell.angle_alpha   90.00
_cell.angle_beta   90.00
_cell.angle_gamma   90.00
#
_symmetry.space_group_name_H-M   'P 1'
#
loop_
_entity.id
_entity.type
_entity.pdbx_description
1 polymer ?
#
loop_
_entity_poly.entity_id
_entity_poly.type
_entity_poly.pdbx_seq_one_letter_code
_entity_poly.pdbx_strand_id
1 'polypeptide(L)' 'MRRKEREIKDINEIFQVIENCSAVHVGMVDEGKPYVVALNFGYD' A
#
# COMPACT_ATOMS: atom_id res chain seq x y z
N MET A 1 -7.12 -12.04 9.32
CA MET A 1 -5.91 -11.23 9.56
C MET A 1 -5.13 -11.86 10.72
N ARG A 2 -3.84 -12.17 10.56
CA ARG A 2 -3.07 -12.93 11.57
C ARG A 2 -2.59 -12.08 12.76
N ARG A 3 -2.56 -10.75 12.64
CA ARG A 3 -2.14 -9.79 13.69
C ARG A 3 -3.08 -8.57 13.71
N LYS A 4 -4.23 -8.68 14.38
CA LYS A 4 -5.23 -7.60 14.42
C LYS A 4 -4.78 -6.39 15.23
N GLU A 5 -3.90 -6.62 16.20
CA GLU A 5 -3.28 -5.60 17.04
C GLU A 5 -2.38 -4.62 16.27
N ARG A 6 -2.03 -4.93 15.02
CA ARG A 6 -1.23 -4.07 14.13
C ARG A 6 -2.05 -3.36 13.06
N GLU A 7 -3.36 -3.47 13.11
CA GLU A 7 -4.25 -2.78 12.18
C GLU A 7 -4.27 -1.28 12.49
N ILE A 8 -3.73 -0.48 11.59
CA ILE A 8 -3.78 0.99 11.66
C ILE A 8 -5.11 1.45 11.05
N LYS A 9 -5.88 2.23 11.80
CA LYS A 9 -7.17 2.79 11.34
C LYS A 9 -7.20 4.31 11.33
N ASP A 10 -6.28 4.95 12.03
CA ASP A 10 -6.17 6.40 12.03
C ASP A 10 -5.57 6.86 10.69
N ILE A 11 -6.21 7.87 10.08
CA ILE A 11 -5.81 8.36 8.76
C ILE A 11 -4.46 9.09 8.79
N ASN A 12 -4.13 9.76 9.89
CA ASN A 12 -2.86 10.47 10.01
C ASN A 12 -1.70 9.48 10.19
N GLU A 13 -1.92 8.40 10.96
CA GLU A 13 -0.94 7.31 11.05
C GLU A 13 -0.71 6.62 9.70
N ILE A 14 -1.77 6.45 8.91
CA ILE A 14 -1.64 5.92 7.53
C ILE A 14 -0.77 6.86 6.69
N PHE A 15 -1.06 8.17 6.69
CA PHE A 15 -0.26 9.14 5.94
C PHE A 15 1.21 9.15 6.40
N GLN A 16 1.49 9.09 7.70
CA GLN A 16 2.86 9.00 8.21
C GLN A 16 3.60 7.78 7.65
N VAL A 17 2.95 6.62 7.51
CA VAL A 17 3.58 5.44 6.89
C VAL A 17 3.90 5.72 5.42
N ILE A 18 2.98 6.36 4.70
CA ILE A 18 3.12 6.69 3.28
C ILE A 18 4.26 7.70 3.06
N GLU A 19 4.39 8.74 3.89
CA GLU A 19 5.48 9.73 3.84
C GLU A 19 6.88 9.10 3.94
N ASN A 20 7.00 7.99 4.67
CA ASN A 20 8.26 7.28 4.87
C ASN A 20 8.58 6.26 3.76
N CYS A 21 7.76 6.19 2.70
CA CYS A 21 7.90 5.24 1.60
C CYS A 21 8.27 5.94 0.30
N SER A 22 9.17 5.35 -0.49
CA SER A 22 9.61 5.89 -1.80
C SER A 22 9.02 5.17 -3.02
N ALA A 23 8.50 3.95 -2.83
CA ALA A 23 7.90 3.13 -3.87
C ALA A 23 6.70 2.32 -3.32
N VAL A 24 5.78 1.94 -4.21
CA VAL A 24 4.65 1.04 -3.92
C VAL A 24 4.64 -0.15 -4.87
N HIS A 25 3.96 -1.22 -4.44
CA HIS A 25 3.65 -2.37 -5.29
C HIS A 25 2.14 -2.35 -5.56
N VAL A 26 1.76 -2.13 -6.82
CA VAL A 26 0.36 -2.14 -7.23
C VAL A 26 0.00 -3.52 -7.75
N GLY A 27 -0.94 -4.18 -7.10
CA GLY A 27 -1.52 -5.45 -7.56
C GLY A 27 -2.69 -5.19 -8.50
N MET A 28 -2.66 -5.78 -9.69
CA MET A 28 -3.72 -5.66 -10.70
C MET A 28 -4.06 -7.04 -11.25
N VAL A 29 -5.24 -7.18 -11.84
CA VAL A 29 -5.68 -8.42 -12.49
C VAL A 29 -6.00 -8.10 -13.94
N ASP A 30 -5.36 -8.83 -14.85
CA ASP A 30 -5.67 -8.79 -16.28
C ASP A 30 -5.88 -10.21 -16.79
N GLU A 31 -6.91 -10.40 -17.62
CA GLU A 31 -7.37 -11.73 -18.07
C GLU A 31 -7.51 -12.79 -16.96
N GLY A 32 -7.93 -12.38 -15.76
CA GLY A 32 -8.07 -13.27 -14.60
C GLY A 32 -6.75 -13.69 -13.96
N LYS A 33 -5.62 -13.12 -14.38
CA LYS A 33 -4.29 -13.39 -13.83
C LYS A 33 -3.80 -12.17 -13.03
N PRO A 34 -3.42 -12.35 -11.75
CA PRO A 34 -2.87 -11.26 -10.95
C PRO A 34 -1.42 -10.98 -11.35
N TYR A 35 -1.04 -9.72 -11.34
CA TYR A 35 0.34 -9.26 -11.47
C TYR A 35 0.62 -8.08 -10.53
N VAL A 36 1.90 -7.86 -10.26
CA VAL A 36 2.37 -6.82 -9.33
C VAL A 36 3.42 -5.97 -10.03
N VAL A 37 3.25 -4.65 -9.98
CA VAL A 37 4.21 -3.69 -10.53
C VAL A 37 4.75 -2.81 -9.40
N ALA A 38 6.08 -2.75 -9.29
CA ALA A 38 6.75 -1.79 -8.42
C ALA A 38 6.95 -0.47 -9.16
N LEU A 39 6.55 0.64 -8.54
CA LEU A 39 6.65 1.98 -9.12
C LEU A 39 6.88 3.05 -8.06
N ASN A 40 7.53 4.14 -8.48
CA ASN A 40 7.64 5.37 -7.68
C ASN A 40 6.27 6.04 -7.59
N PHE A 41 5.93 6.61 -6.44
CA PHE A 41 4.63 7.26 -6.22
C PHE A 41 4.78 8.57 -5.46
N GLY A 42 3.71 9.37 -5.46
CA GLY A 42 3.56 10.60 -4.68
C GLY A 42 2.08 10.94 -4.54
N TYR A 43 1.74 11.77 -3.56
CA TYR A 43 0.38 12.24 -3.26
C TYR A 43 0.41 13.69 -2.78
N ASP A 44 -0.74 14.37 -2.80
CA ASP A 44 -0.97 15.75 -2.31
C ASP A 44 -1.71 15.71 -0.96
#